data_AF-A0A804MVG9-F1
#
_entry.id   AF-A0A804MVG9-F1
#
_cell.length_a   1.000
_cell.length_b   1.000
_cell.length_c   1.000
_cell.angle_alpha   90.00
_cell.angle_beta   90.00
_cell.angle_gamma   90.00
#
_symmetry.space_group_name_H-M   'P 1'
#
loop_
_entity.id
_entity.type
_entity.pdbx_description
1 polymer ?
#
loop_
_entity_poly.entity_id
_entity_poly.type
_entity_poly.pdbx_seq_one_letter_code
_entity_poly.pdbx_strand_id
1 'polypeptide(L)'
;MLELMMGSPHVFQISDRTRILMDQHLGGWSEQTKELAYKLRSYMELCILVPGISSQHHGSGSPEQGQFGLASWKCSEESFAHQVKIRDPLKIGFPNLWALRLARQLLVWHPEDRLSVDEALNHPYFQEPM
;
A
#
# COMPACT_ATOMS: atom_id res chain seq x y z
N MET A 1 -0.95 -8.91 -7.68
CA MET A 1 -1.82 -8.07 -8.54
C MET A 1 -1.09 -6.82 -9.03
N LEU A 2 -0.56 -5.98 -8.13
CA LEU A 2 0.19 -4.78 -8.56
C LEU A 2 1.44 -5.10 -9.40
N GLU A 3 2.11 -6.22 -9.10
CA GLU A 3 3.21 -6.77 -9.90
C GLU A 3 2.80 -7.08 -11.34
N LEU A 4 1.58 -7.61 -11.54
CA LEU A 4 1.03 -7.90 -12.87
C LEU A 4 0.73 -6.60 -13.61
N MET A 5 0.12 -5.63 -12.92
CA MET A 5 -0.21 -4.31 -13.48
C MET A 5 1.04 -3.54 -13.92
N MET A 6 2.12 -3.62 -13.13
CA MET A 6 3.38 -2.91 -13.41
C MET A 6 4.45 -3.75 -14.13
N GLY A 7 4.15 -5.01 -14.44
CA GLY A 7 5.08 -5.91 -15.14
C GLY A 7 6.40 -6.17 -14.40
N SER A 8 6.42 -6.12 -13.07
CA SER A 8 7.63 -6.30 -12.26
C SER A 8 7.37 -7.10 -10.97
N PRO A 9 8.22 -8.07 -10.61
CA PRO A 9 8.12 -8.76 -9.32
C PRO A 9 8.69 -7.95 -8.15
N HIS A 10 9.26 -6.76 -8.42
CA HIS A 10 10.00 -5.97 -7.43
C HIS A 10 9.17 -4.86 -6.78
N VAL A 11 7.86 -4.81 -7.06
CA VAL A 11 6.96 -3.74 -6.60
C VAL A 11 6.93 -3.63 -5.07
N PHE A 12 6.89 -4.76 -4.37
CA PHE A 12 6.81 -4.79 -2.91
C PHE A 12 8.18 -4.88 -2.25
N GLN A 13 9.26 -4.61 -2.98
CA GLN A 13 10.60 -4.53 -2.39
C GLN A 13 10.80 -3.18 -1.70
N ILE A 14 11.49 -3.23 -0.57
CA ILE A 14 11.99 -2.05 0.13
C ILE A 14 13.37 -1.68 -0.41
N SER A 15 13.75 -0.41 -0.29
CA SER A 15 15.11 0.01 -0.68
C SER A 15 16.18 -0.68 0.18
N ASP A 16 17.39 -0.85 -0.37
CA ASP A 16 18.53 -1.40 0.38
C ASP A 16 18.81 -0.59 1.66
N ARG A 17 18.67 0.74 1.57
CA ARG A 17 18.77 1.63 2.72
C ARG A 17 17.72 1.30 3.79
N THR A 18 16.46 1.12 3.39
CA THR A 18 15.39 0.75 4.31
C THR A 18 15.68 -0.61 4.95
N ARG A 19 16.15 -1.60 4.17
CA ARG A 19 16.49 -2.93 4.66
C ARG A 19 17.58 -2.87 5.73
N ILE A 20 18.70 -2.19 5.45
CA ILE A 20 19.82 -2.05 6.40
C ILE A 20 19.36 -1.43 7.72
N LEU A 21 18.50 -0.40 7.67
CA LEU A 21 17.96 0.23 8.87
C LEU A 21 17.03 -0.70 9.65
N MET A 22 16.22 -1.51 8.96
CA MET A 22 15.37 -2.51 9.61
C MET A 22 16.20 -3.64 10.23
N ASP A 23 17.28 -4.08 9.59
CA ASP A 23 18.12 -5.18 10.07
C ASP A 23 18.78 -4.87 11.42
N GLN A 24 19.08 -3.60 11.68
CA GLN A 24 19.57 -3.15 12.98
C GLN A 24 18.54 -3.40 14.11
N HIS A 25 17.25 -3.34 13.80
CA HIS A 25 16.16 -3.54 14.76
C HIS A 25 15.63 -4.97 14.79
N LEU A 26 15.82 -5.73 13.72
CA LEU A 26 15.36 -7.12 13.59
C LEU A 26 16.46 -8.14 13.93
N GLY A 27 17.49 -7.71 14.67
CA GLY A 27 18.59 -8.57 15.11
C GLY A 27 18.07 -9.78 15.90
N GLY A 28 18.51 -10.98 15.50
CA GLY A 28 18.12 -12.24 16.14
C GLY A 28 16.74 -12.78 15.74
N TRP A 29 15.99 -12.09 14.89
CA TRP A 29 14.71 -12.58 14.37
C TRP A 29 14.96 -13.65 13.29
N SER A 30 14.02 -14.58 13.14
CA SER A 30 14.08 -15.56 12.05
C SER A 30 13.93 -14.88 10.69
N GLU A 31 14.51 -15.49 9.65
CA GLU A 31 14.43 -14.97 8.28
C GLU A 31 12.98 -14.80 7.80
N GLN A 32 12.08 -15.73 8.15
CA GLN A 32 10.65 -15.62 7.82
C GLN A 32 9.99 -14.38 8.44
N THR A 33 10.33 -14.07 9.71
CA THR A 33 9.77 -12.89 10.38
C THR A 33 10.36 -11.60 9.81
N LYS A 34 11.64 -11.60 9.42
CA LYS A 34 12.26 -10.46 8.71
C LYS A 34 11.61 -10.23 7.36
N GLU A 35 11.39 -11.27 6.57
CA GLU A 35 10.70 -11.19 5.27
C GLU A 35 9.29 -10.61 5.43
N LEU A 36 8.54 -11.08 6.44
CA LEU A 36 7.24 -10.51 6.76
C LEU A 36 7.34 -9.02 7.14
N ALA A 37 8.31 -8.66 7.97
CA ALA A 37 8.54 -7.26 8.37
C ALA A 37 8.87 -6.36 7.17
N TYR A 38 9.72 -6.82 6.24
CA TYR A 38 10.01 -6.07 5.01
C TYR A 38 8.78 -5.91 4.12
N LYS A 39 7.95 -6.96 4.02
CA LYS A 39 6.70 -6.90 3.27
C LYS A 39 5.70 -5.94 3.90
N LEU A 40 5.54 -5.96 5.22
CA LEU A 40 4.71 -4.99 5.93
C LEU A 40 5.23 -3.57 5.70
N ARG A 41 6.55 -3.38 5.77
CA ARG A 41 7.17 -2.08 5.47
C ARG A 41 6.86 -1.61 4.06
N SER A 42 6.93 -2.46 3.03
CA SER A 42 6.62 -2.05 1.67
C SER A 42 5.14 -1.70 1.49
N TYR A 43 4.25 -2.43 2.15
CA TYR A 43 2.81 -2.09 2.19
C TYR A 43 2.56 -0.73 2.85
N MET A 44 3.32 -0.39 3.89
CA MET A 44 3.22 0.93 4.51
C MET A 44 3.81 2.04 3.62
N GLU A 45 4.94 1.80 2.96
CA GLU A 45 5.52 2.77 1.99
C GLU A 45 4.61 3.00 0.78
N LEU A 46 3.82 1.99 0.40
CA LEU A 46 2.78 2.08 -0.62
C LEU A 46 1.44 2.58 -0.07
N CYS A 47 1.33 2.98 1.20
CA CYS A 47 0.06 3.41 1.80
C CYS A 47 -1.10 2.39 1.68
N ILE A 48 -0.78 1.11 1.50
CA ILE A 48 -1.74 0.01 1.51
C ILE A 48 -2.07 -0.37 2.96
N LEU A 49 -1.06 -0.32 3.83
CA LEU A 49 -1.21 -0.56 5.27
C LEU A 49 -0.90 0.73 6.02
N VAL A 50 -1.87 1.28 6.75
CA VAL A 50 -1.68 2.45 7.62
C VAL A 50 -1.84 2.02 9.07
N PRO A 51 -0.77 2.03 9.88
CA PRO A 51 -0.89 1.68 11.30
C PRO A 51 -1.77 2.68 12.06
N GLY A 52 -2.60 2.18 12.97
CA GLY A 52 -3.38 3.03 13.88
C GLY A 52 -4.74 3.48 13.37
N ILE A 53 -5.05 3.30 12.08
CA ILE A 53 -6.43 3.37 11.59
C ILE A 53 -6.97 1.94 11.47
N SER A 54 -8.00 1.60 12.24
CA SER A 54 -8.76 0.37 11.97
C SER A 54 -9.52 0.57 10.66
N SER A 55 -9.57 -0.43 9.79
CA SER A 55 -10.28 -0.42 8.49
C SER A 55 -11.76 -0.01 8.60
N GLN A 56 -12.32 -0.02 9.82
CA GLN A 56 -13.68 0.43 10.11
C GLN A 56 -13.88 1.96 10.06
N HIS A 57 -12.83 2.75 9.85
CA HIS A 57 -12.92 4.22 9.73
C HIS A 57 -12.68 4.74 8.31
N HIS A 58 -13.45 4.24 7.34
CA HIS A 58 -13.80 5.03 6.15
C HIS A 58 -14.91 6.03 6.52
N GLY A 59 -14.62 6.94 7.44
CA GLY A 59 -15.57 7.96 7.89
C GLY A 59 -14.82 9.10 8.56
N SER A 60 -15.03 10.32 8.05
CA SER A 60 -14.45 11.59 8.50
C SER A 60 -14.07 11.63 9.99
N GLY A 61 -12.79 11.56 10.30
CA GLY A 61 -12.27 11.72 11.67
C GLY A 61 -11.04 12.63 11.66
N SER A 62 -11.13 13.75 12.35
CA SER A 62 -10.08 14.77 12.46
C SER A 62 -8.71 14.21 12.86
N PRO A 63 -7.60 14.75 12.31
CA PRO A 63 -6.25 14.30 12.60
C PRO A 63 -5.74 14.89 13.92
N GLU A 64 -6.34 14.54 15.05
CA GLU A 64 -5.88 14.97 16.37
C GLU A 64 -6.08 13.87 17.43
N GLN A 65 -5.19 12.86 17.44
CA GLN A 65 -4.70 12.13 18.63
C GLN A 65 -4.20 10.73 18.24
N GLY A 66 -2.88 10.61 18.11
CA GLY A 66 -2.20 9.36 17.82
C GLY A 66 -0.69 9.55 17.85
N GLN A 67 -0.19 10.13 18.95
CA GLN A 67 1.24 10.31 19.21
C GLN A 67 1.89 8.94 19.49
N PHE A 68 2.15 8.14 18.46
CA PHE A 68 3.19 7.08 18.39
C PHE A 68 3.33 6.56 16.94
N GLY A 69 3.05 7.41 15.94
CA GLY A 69 3.15 7.04 14.53
C GLY A 69 4.60 7.11 14.05
N LEU A 70 5.21 5.96 13.77
CA LEU A 70 6.41 5.87 12.94
C LEU A 70 6.13 6.59 11.60
N ALA A 71 6.67 7.81 11.50
CA ALA A 71 6.55 8.75 10.39
C ALA A 71 5.14 9.33 10.12
N SER A 72 5.08 10.66 9.95
CA SER A 72 3.90 11.45 9.56
C SER A 72 3.50 11.19 8.10
N TRP A 73 3.32 9.93 7.72
CA TRP A 73 2.88 9.57 6.38
C TRP A 73 1.41 9.91 6.25
N LYS A 74 1.12 11.11 5.72
CA LYS A 74 -0.19 11.39 5.16
C LYS A 74 -0.37 10.46 3.96
N CYS A 75 -1.00 9.32 4.19
CA CYS A 75 -1.34 8.34 3.16
C CYS A 75 -2.54 8.81 2.32
N SER A 76 -2.31 9.90 1.60
CA SER A 76 -3.23 10.45 0.62
C SER A 76 -3.17 9.68 -0.70
N GLU A 77 -4.12 9.95 -1.59
CA GLU A 77 -4.18 9.35 -2.92
C GLU A 77 -2.98 9.75 -3.76
N GLU A 78 -2.51 11.00 -3.64
CA GLU A 78 -1.33 11.52 -4.33
C GLU A 78 -0.05 10.83 -3.85
N SER A 79 0.08 10.63 -2.54
CA SER A 79 1.20 9.87 -1.96
C SER A 79 1.24 8.45 -2.51
N PHE A 80 0.10 7.76 -2.56
CA PHE A 80 0.03 6.42 -3.15
C PHE A 80 0.38 6.43 -4.64
N ALA A 81 -0.21 7.34 -5.42
CA ALA A 81 0.05 7.49 -6.85
C ALA A 81 1.55 7.68 -7.13
N HIS A 82 2.19 8.56 -6.36
CA HIS A 82 3.60 8.85 -6.46
C HIS A 82 4.47 7.63 -6.14
N GLN A 83 4.14 6.90 -5.07
CA GLN A 83 4.86 5.70 -4.66
C GLN A 83 4.75 4.55 -5.67
N VAL A 84 3.60 4.43 -6.34
CA VAL A 84 3.41 3.50 -7.45
C VAL A 84 4.23 3.92 -8.66
N LYS A 85 4.18 5.19 -9.06
CA LYS A 85 4.95 5.72 -10.20
C LYS A 85 6.46 5.57 -10.03
N ILE A 86 6.98 5.73 -8.81
CA ILE A 86 8.40 5.49 -8.51
C ILE A 86 8.79 4.02 -8.76
N ARG A 87 7.91 3.08 -8.42
CA ARG A 87 8.16 1.63 -8.54
C ARG A 87 7.84 1.06 -9.92
N ASP A 88 7.02 1.75 -10.69
CA ASP A 88 6.77 1.44 -12.09
C ASP A 88 8.08 1.60 -12.90
N PRO A 89 8.57 0.56 -13.59
CA PRO A 89 9.74 0.66 -14.47
C PRO A 89 9.57 1.69 -15.59
N LEU A 90 8.36 1.86 -16.13
CA LEU A 90 8.03 2.77 -17.22
C LEU A 90 7.66 4.18 -16.75
N LYS A 91 7.54 4.40 -15.44
CA LYS A 91 7.17 5.68 -14.82
C LYS A 91 5.83 6.24 -15.31
N ILE A 92 4.90 5.38 -15.71
CA ILE A 92 3.56 5.74 -16.18
C ILE A 92 2.64 5.90 -14.97
N GLY A 93 2.62 4.90 -14.09
CA GLY A 93 1.67 4.81 -12.98
C GLY A 93 0.27 4.36 -13.44
N PHE A 94 -0.76 4.71 -12.67
CA PHE A 94 -2.14 4.40 -13.03
C PHE A 94 -2.72 5.38 -14.05
N PRO A 95 -3.60 4.92 -14.97
CA PRO A 95 -4.18 5.76 -16.02
C PRO A 95 -5.15 6.82 -15.49
N ASN A 96 -5.83 6.55 -14.37
CA ASN A 96 -6.76 7.47 -13.73
C ASN A 96 -6.91 7.16 -12.22
N LEU A 97 -7.66 8.03 -11.52
CA LEU A 97 -7.85 7.94 -10.07
C LEU A 97 -8.65 6.68 -9.65
N TRP A 98 -9.61 6.25 -10.47
CA TRP A 98 -10.42 5.06 -10.15
C TRP A 98 -9.62 3.77 -10.24
N ALA A 99 -8.72 3.66 -11.21
CA ALA A 99 -7.79 2.53 -11.32
C ALA A 99 -6.92 2.44 -10.06
N LEU A 100 -6.41 3.59 -9.60
CA LEU A 100 -5.62 3.70 -8.38
C LEU A 100 -6.43 3.29 -7.14
N ARG A 101 -7.67 3.77 -6.99
CA ARG A 101 -8.55 3.44 -5.87
C ARG A 101 -8.87 1.94 -5.84
N LEU A 102 -9.27 1.38 -6.99
CA LEU A 102 -9.56 -0.04 -7.14
C LEU A 102 -8.36 -0.89 -6.75
N ALA A 103 -7.18 -0.58 -7.30
CA ALA A 103 -5.96 -1.30 -6.98
C ALA A 103 -5.65 -1.25 -5.47
N ARG A 104 -5.81 -0.08 -4.82
CA ARG A 104 -5.60 0.05 -3.37
C ARG A 104 -6.56 -0.84 -2.57
N GLN A 105 -7.85 -0.85 -2.93
CA GLN A 105 -8.88 -1.65 -2.26
C GLN A 105 -8.69 -3.16 -2.46
N LEU A 106 -8.16 -3.58 -3.61
CA LEU A 106 -7.83 -4.99 -3.88
C LEU A 106 -6.54 -5.45 -3.19
N LEU A 107 -5.67 -4.52 -2.80
CA LEU A 107 -4.39 -4.81 -2.15
C LEU A 107 -4.45 -4.75 -0.63
N VAL A 108 -5.61 -4.43 -0.04
CA VAL A 108 -5.80 -4.38 1.41
C VAL A 108 -5.21 -5.62 2.09
N TRP A 109 -4.42 -5.38 3.13
CA TRP A 109 -3.63 -6.41 3.83
C TRP A 109 -4.53 -7.50 4.41
N HIS A 110 -5.54 -7.07 5.16
CA HIS A 110 -6.54 -7.94 5.78
C HIS A 110 -7.51 -8.49 4.72
N PRO A 111 -7.60 -9.82 4.55
CA PRO A 111 -8.51 -10.42 3.57
C PRO A 111 -9.99 -10.05 3.83
N GLU A 112 -10.39 -9.95 5.10
CA GLU A 112 -11.75 -9.59 5.52
C GLU A 112 -12.17 -8.17 5.11
N ASP A 113 -11.22 -7.25 4.98
CA ASP A 113 -11.46 -5.85 4.59
C ASP A 113 -11.25 -5.61 3.08
N ARG A 114 -10.83 -6.65 2.36
CA ARG A 114 -10.56 -6.55 0.92
C ARG A 114 -11.87 -6.62 0.14
N LEU A 115 -11.93 -5.82 -0.92
CA LEU A 115 -13.07 -5.81 -1.84
C LEU A 115 -13.38 -7.22 -2.34
N SER A 116 -14.64 -7.64 -2.21
CA SER A 116 -15.10 -8.89 -2.82
C SER A 116 -15.08 -8.81 -4.35
N VAL A 117 -15.20 -9.96 -5.02
CA VAL A 117 -15.21 -10.00 -6.48
C VAL A 117 -16.38 -9.19 -7.05
N ASP A 118 -17.58 -9.33 -6.49
CA ASP A 118 -18.77 -8.63 -6.98
C ASP A 118 -18.67 -7.12 -6.76
N GLU A 119 -18.15 -6.68 -5.62
CA GLU A 119 -17.91 -5.25 -5.37
C GLU A 119 -16.83 -4.68 -6.30
N ALA A 120 -15.78 -5.46 -6.59
CA ALA A 120 -14.72 -5.07 -7.50
C ALA A 120 -15.23 -4.87 -8.93
N LEU A 121 -16.09 -5.77 -9.42
CA LEU A 121 -16.69 -5.65 -10.75
C LEU A 121 -17.70 -4.49 -10.84
N ASN A 122 -18.31 -4.09 -9.73
CA ASN A 122 -19.19 -2.93 -9.65
C ASN A 122 -18.45 -1.60 -9.35
N HIS A 123 -17.12 -1.61 -9.23
CA HIS A 123 -16.36 -0.41 -8.92
C HIS A 123 -16.43 0.64 -10.05
N PRO A 124 -16.48 1.96 -9.76
CA PRO A 124 -16.60 3.02 -10.77
C PRO A 124 -15.58 2.96 -11.93
N TYR A 125 -14.40 2.38 -11.68
CA TYR A 125 -13.40 2.12 -12.71
C TYR A 125 -13.94 1.35 -13.94
N PHE A 126 -14.89 0.43 -13.74
CA PHE A 126 -15.51 -0.35 -14.82
C PHE A 126 -16.79 0.28 -15.37
N GLN A 127 -17.29 1.35 -14.73
CA GLN A 127 -18.54 2.02 -15.11
C GLN A 127 -18.29 3.31 -15.90
N GLU A 128 -17.11 3.91 -15.76
CA GLU A 128 -16.73 5.05 -16.59
C GLU A 128 -16.45 4.60 -18.04
N PRO A 129 -16.97 5.33 -19.05
CA PRO A 129 -16.48 5.16 -20.41
C PRO A 129 -14.99 5.54 -20.45
N MET A 130 -14.15 4.60 -20.92
CA MET A 130 -12.72 4.80 -21.14
C MET A 130 -12.43 5.94 -22.12
#